data_AF-A0A936Q0F3-F1
#
_entry.id   AF-A0A936Q0F3-F1
#
_cell.length_a   1.000
_cell.length_b   1.000
_cell.length_c   1.000
_cell.angle_alpha   90.00
_cell.angle_beta   90.00
_cell.angle_gamma   90.00
#
_symmetry.space_group_name_H-M   'P 1'
#
loop_
_entity.id
_entity.type
_entity.pdbx_description
1 polymer ?
#
loop_
_entity_poly.entity_id
_entity_poly.type
_entity_poly.pdbx_seq_one_letter_code
_entity_poly.pdbx_strand_id
1 'polypeptide(L)'
;MSGRAQRQATPTQQTDTRVDAQAPQQGAQSNAQAQAALRGENGAAPAAEGQAQQTPRQQFIAGYRTFLQTRTTEIAELTGDTKARRVEGLLLQVETVSSQLAAGTVPDLATLATAPTTEGGTTASDVSGFVPPELIPAVRALIRTLEVGVADATAGTDTQVEGSAHSADDWNSRLGVPQYRTQSDNLTSPEATCNVTSFAMVLERLGYSRADVVAAVETELKKAWLRSQRRDPAREDLSQIELPEGEWERRVRTFLDNENAAGSGYQRLRGGTTTNAQRANMAETFQADAQMEDLVAFLMSQLGISRTSITGNAGTILNRVEPTAAERPTQETLTRGGANTWPVVKERMRTTLDAGGAVMLSLFHKGRGQTGTHIVTVQQVTGDGIVIDDPYGGMRATYRRDQTGDAYADVGSTRGASAYRNRVGANDTDADGVDDDWRVRRAQDPAANESRGESDTITDTQMSGAWNYVSLFSRAAPAAAVAPAAGANGNAQTTAQ
;
A
#
# COMPACT_ATOMS: atom_id res chain seq x y z
N MET A 1 11.80 -36.46 61.96
CA MET A 1 12.98 -37.07 62.62
C MET A 1 13.20 -38.44 62.00
N SER A 2 14.45 -38.73 61.61
CA SER A 2 14.97 -39.97 60.99
C SER A 2 14.37 -40.38 59.63
N GLY A 3 15.13 -40.73 58.59
CA GLY A 3 16.57 -40.93 58.47
C GLY A 3 16.87 -42.06 57.48
N ARG A 4 17.59 -41.72 56.40
CA ARG A 4 18.46 -42.53 55.52
C ARG A 4 17.93 -43.83 54.86
N ALA A 5 18.10 -43.90 53.53
CA ALA A 5 19.19 -44.68 52.94
C ALA A 5 19.51 -44.22 51.50
N GLN A 6 20.79 -43.98 51.24
CA GLN A 6 21.42 -43.70 49.94
C GLN A 6 21.51 -44.97 49.09
N ARG A 7 21.46 -44.82 47.75
CA ARG A 7 22.32 -45.59 46.84
C ARG A 7 22.78 -44.71 45.67
N GLN A 8 24.08 -44.74 45.45
CA GLN A 8 24.81 -44.05 44.38
C GLN A 8 24.84 -44.89 43.09
N ALA A 9 25.11 -44.14 42.01
CA ALA A 9 25.22 -44.43 40.60
C ALA A 9 26.08 -45.63 40.15
N THR A 10 25.84 -46.09 38.92
CA THR A 10 26.90 -46.43 37.95
C THR A 10 26.36 -46.20 36.52
N PRO A 11 27.16 -45.69 35.56
CA PRO A 11 26.70 -45.09 34.30
C PRO A 11 26.76 -46.07 33.12
N THR A 12 25.85 -45.91 32.16
CA THR A 12 25.89 -46.67 30.90
C THR A 12 26.32 -45.76 29.76
N GLN A 13 27.40 -46.18 29.09
CA GLN A 13 28.03 -45.56 27.93
C GLN A 13 27.04 -45.45 26.75
N GLN A 14 26.94 -44.24 26.16
CA GLN A 14 26.37 -44.04 24.84
C GLN A 14 27.43 -44.43 23.80
N THR A 15 27.21 -45.56 23.12
CA THR A 15 27.92 -45.88 21.89
C THR A 15 27.20 -45.22 20.72
N ASP A 16 27.97 -44.37 20.07
CA ASP A 16 27.81 -43.78 18.75
C ASP A 16 27.35 -44.82 17.72
N THR A 17 26.25 -44.55 17.00
CA THR A 17 25.94 -45.23 15.74
C THR A 17 25.29 -44.22 14.80
N ARG A 18 26.14 -43.58 13.98
CA ARG A 18 25.75 -42.88 12.76
C ARG A 18 24.92 -43.82 11.88
N VAL A 19 23.71 -43.39 11.56
CA VAL A 19 22.94 -43.88 10.41
C VAL A 19 22.74 -42.68 9.50
N ASP A 20 23.45 -42.68 8.37
CA ASP A 20 23.28 -41.71 7.30
C ASP A 20 21.89 -41.86 6.68
N ALA A 21 20.98 -40.94 7.03
CA ALA A 21 19.69 -40.81 6.37
C ALA A 21 19.83 -39.85 5.17
N GLN A 22 19.87 -40.42 3.97
CA GLN A 22 19.73 -39.68 2.72
C GLN A 22 18.36 -39.00 2.67
N ALA A 23 18.35 -37.67 2.56
CA ALA A 23 17.15 -36.88 2.33
C ALA A 23 16.63 -37.07 0.89
N PRO A 24 15.33 -37.25 0.66
CA PRO A 24 14.77 -37.33 -0.69
C PRO A 24 14.71 -35.94 -1.33
N GLN A 25 15.62 -35.68 -2.29
CA GLN A 25 15.52 -34.59 -3.26
C GLN A 25 14.44 -34.91 -4.32
N GLN A 26 13.17 -34.84 -3.96
CA GLN A 26 12.05 -34.89 -4.91
C GLN A 26 10.93 -33.97 -4.43
N GLY A 27 11.07 -32.66 -4.71
CA GLY A 27 10.04 -31.67 -4.35
C GLY A 27 10.06 -30.39 -5.17
N ALA A 28 11.18 -30.03 -5.81
CA ALA A 28 11.29 -28.79 -6.57
C ALA A 28 10.97 -28.93 -8.07
N GLN A 29 11.01 -30.14 -8.64
CA GLN A 29 10.79 -30.36 -10.09
C GLN A 29 9.32 -30.52 -10.50
N SER A 30 8.42 -30.86 -9.57
CA SER A 30 6.99 -31.10 -9.91
C SER A 30 6.19 -29.82 -10.11
N ASN A 31 6.61 -28.69 -9.52
CA ASN A 31 5.89 -27.41 -9.66
C ASN A 31 6.18 -26.70 -11.00
N ALA A 32 7.41 -26.82 -11.52
CA ALA A 32 7.76 -26.27 -12.84
C ALA A 32 7.11 -27.06 -14.00
N GLN A 33 6.97 -28.38 -13.84
CA GLN A 33 6.30 -29.23 -14.83
C GLN A 33 4.76 -29.08 -14.80
N ALA A 34 4.17 -28.79 -13.64
CA ALA A 34 2.74 -28.45 -13.54
C ALA A 34 2.40 -27.09 -14.18
N GLN A 35 3.32 -26.11 -14.14
CA GLN A 35 3.15 -24.83 -14.83
C GLN A 35 3.37 -24.92 -16.35
N ALA A 36 4.22 -25.85 -16.81
CA ALA A 36 4.43 -26.10 -18.24
C ALA A 36 3.23 -26.84 -18.89
N ALA A 37 2.56 -27.74 -18.16
CA ALA A 37 1.40 -28.49 -18.67
C ALA A 37 0.10 -27.64 -18.80
N LEU A 38 0.07 -26.43 -18.22
CA LEU A 38 -1.03 -25.46 -18.37
C LEU A 38 -0.86 -24.53 -19.59
N ARG A 39 0.28 -24.60 -20.30
CA ARG A 39 0.44 -24.00 -21.64
C ARG A 39 -0.07 -25.01 -22.66
N GLY A 40 -1.37 -25.01 -22.88
CA GLY A 40 -2.03 -25.89 -23.85
C GLY A 40 -1.54 -25.66 -25.29
N GLU A 41 -0.49 -26.37 -25.69
CA GLU A 41 -0.16 -26.61 -27.10
C GLU A 41 -0.97 -27.83 -27.56
N ASN A 42 -2.17 -27.57 -28.07
CA ASN A 42 -2.95 -28.33 -29.07
C ASN A 42 -4.45 -28.07 -28.88
N GLY A 43 -4.90 -26.92 -29.35
CA GLY A 43 -6.31 -26.59 -29.51
C GLY A 43 -6.47 -25.75 -30.77
N ALA A 44 -7.41 -26.13 -31.64
CA ALA A 44 -7.70 -25.44 -32.89
C ALA A 44 -7.85 -23.93 -32.67
N ALA A 45 -7.29 -23.14 -33.60
CA ALA A 45 -7.26 -21.69 -33.56
C ALA A 45 -8.67 -21.13 -33.22
N PRO A 46 -8.83 -20.36 -32.14
CA PRO A 46 -10.07 -19.64 -31.92
C PRO A 46 -10.21 -18.65 -33.07
N ALA A 47 -11.42 -18.57 -33.62
CA ALA A 47 -11.78 -17.58 -34.62
C ALA A 47 -11.32 -16.21 -34.14
N ALA A 48 -10.57 -15.49 -34.98
CA ALA A 48 -10.04 -14.17 -34.69
C ALA A 48 -11.18 -13.22 -34.32
N GLU A 49 -11.47 -13.10 -33.03
CA GLU A 49 -12.13 -11.94 -32.47
C GLU A 49 -11.26 -10.75 -32.88
N GLY A 50 -11.82 -9.86 -33.70
CA GLY A 50 -11.09 -8.76 -34.29
C GLY A 50 -10.31 -8.03 -33.21
N GLN A 51 -8.98 -8.05 -33.32
CA GLN A 51 -8.11 -7.27 -32.45
C GLN A 51 -8.54 -5.82 -32.59
N ALA A 52 -9.32 -5.34 -31.62
CA ALA A 52 -9.69 -3.94 -31.56
C ALA A 52 -8.36 -3.17 -31.60
N GLN A 53 -8.21 -2.34 -32.62
CA GLN A 53 -6.97 -1.60 -32.85
C GLN A 53 -6.69 -0.77 -31.60
N GLN A 54 -5.57 -1.05 -30.92
CA GLN A 54 -5.19 -0.33 -29.71
C GLN A 54 -5.13 1.17 -30.01
N THR A 55 -5.63 1.99 -29.10
CA THR A 55 -5.54 3.44 -29.23
C THR A 55 -4.08 3.90 -29.17
N PRO A 56 -3.72 5.07 -29.72
CA PRO A 56 -2.36 5.61 -29.61
C PRO A 56 -1.86 5.68 -28.15
N ARG A 57 -2.75 6.04 -27.21
CA ARG A 57 -2.45 6.03 -25.77
C ARG A 57 -2.07 4.64 -25.27
N GLN A 58 -2.85 3.61 -25.63
CA GLN A 58 -2.60 2.23 -25.21
C GLN A 58 -1.27 1.70 -25.77
N GLN A 59 -0.99 1.99 -27.05
CA GLN A 59 0.28 1.62 -27.69
C GLN A 59 1.47 2.32 -27.01
N PHE A 60 1.34 3.63 -26.75
CA PHE A 60 2.37 4.38 -26.04
C PHE A 60 2.61 3.84 -24.63
N ILE A 61 1.56 3.62 -23.83
CA ILE A 61 1.69 3.08 -22.46
C ILE A 61 2.40 1.72 -22.46
N ALA A 62 2.06 0.82 -23.39
CA ALA A 62 2.72 -0.47 -23.53
C ALA A 62 4.20 -0.33 -23.90
N GLY A 63 4.51 0.57 -24.84
CA GLY A 63 5.89 0.89 -25.23
C GLY A 63 6.69 1.53 -24.10
N TYR A 64 6.10 2.47 -23.38
CA TYR A 64 6.74 3.17 -22.27
C TYR A 64 6.95 2.27 -21.06
N ARG A 65 6.03 1.33 -20.78
CA ARG A 65 6.26 0.28 -19.79
C ARG A 65 7.51 -0.54 -20.12
N THR A 66 7.64 -0.99 -21.37
CA THR A 66 8.83 -1.73 -21.85
C THR A 66 10.10 -0.89 -21.74
N PHE A 67 10.00 0.41 -22.07
CA PHE A 67 11.09 1.37 -21.92
C PHE A 67 11.56 1.45 -20.46
N LEU A 68 10.65 1.65 -19.50
CA LEU A 68 10.96 1.73 -18.07
C LEU A 68 11.56 0.42 -17.52
N GLN A 69 11.03 -0.73 -17.95
CA GLN A 69 11.60 -2.04 -17.59
C GLN A 69 13.05 -2.16 -18.07
N THR A 70 13.31 -1.78 -19.32
CA THR A 70 14.68 -1.78 -19.88
C THR A 70 15.60 -0.86 -19.08
N ARG A 71 15.14 0.36 -18.75
CA ARG A 71 15.93 1.31 -17.94
C ARG A 71 16.20 0.77 -16.54
N THR A 72 15.23 0.07 -15.93
CA THR A 72 15.38 -0.55 -14.61
C THR A 72 16.48 -1.61 -14.62
N THR A 73 16.55 -2.43 -15.68
CA THR A 73 17.66 -3.39 -15.87
C THR A 73 19.01 -2.69 -16.00
N GLU A 74 19.11 -1.60 -16.76
CA GLU A 74 20.36 -0.85 -16.89
C GLU A 74 20.80 -0.17 -15.59
N ILE A 75 19.86 0.30 -14.78
CA ILE A 75 20.12 0.91 -13.47
C ILE A 75 20.71 -0.11 -12.49
N ALA A 76 20.40 -1.40 -12.63
CA ALA A 76 20.94 -2.44 -11.75
C ALA A 76 22.48 -2.49 -11.77
N GLU A 77 23.10 -2.10 -12.89
CA GLU A 77 24.55 -2.05 -13.09
C GLU A 77 25.19 -0.75 -12.56
N LEU A 78 24.40 0.25 -12.16
CA LEU A 78 24.89 1.50 -11.60
C LEU A 78 25.07 1.39 -10.07
N THR A 79 25.91 2.26 -9.52
CA THR A 79 26.14 2.36 -8.06
C THR A 79 26.19 3.82 -7.58
N GLY A 80 26.11 4.01 -6.27
CA GLY A 80 26.25 5.31 -5.61
C GLY A 80 25.33 6.41 -6.14
N ASP A 81 25.80 7.65 -6.05
CA ASP A 81 25.04 8.85 -6.46
C ASP A 81 24.61 8.84 -7.94
N THR A 82 25.33 8.10 -8.79
CA THR A 82 24.97 7.99 -10.22
C THR A 82 23.70 7.17 -10.39
N LYS A 83 23.55 6.08 -9.62
CA LYS A 83 22.33 5.27 -9.61
C LYS A 83 21.16 6.05 -9.03
N ALA A 84 21.33 6.68 -7.87
CA ALA A 84 20.28 7.49 -7.23
C ALA A 84 19.75 8.58 -8.19
N ARG A 85 20.64 9.41 -8.75
CA ARG A 85 20.25 10.47 -9.71
C ARG A 85 19.62 9.94 -10.99
N ARG A 86 20.04 8.77 -11.48
CA ARG A 86 19.43 8.15 -12.67
C ARG A 86 17.99 7.73 -12.39
N VAL A 87 17.72 7.16 -11.21
CA VAL A 87 16.38 6.77 -10.82
C VAL A 87 15.49 8.00 -10.63
N GLU A 88 15.97 9.03 -9.92
CA GLU A 88 15.23 10.29 -9.75
C GLU A 88 14.90 10.97 -11.09
N GLY A 89 15.87 11.05 -12.01
CA GLY A 89 15.63 11.58 -13.35
C GLY A 89 14.55 10.81 -14.12
N LEU A 90 14.48 9.49 -13.96
CA LEU A 90 13.43 8.68 -14.59
C LEU A 90 12.06 8.91 -13.94
N LEU A 91 12.00 9.08 -12.62
CA LEU A 91 10.76 9.38 -11.91
C LEU A 91 10.20 10.77 -12.29
N LEU A 92 11.06 11.77 -12.46
CA LEU A 92 10.69 13.08 -13.02
C LEU A 92 10.17 12.98 -14.46
N GLN A 93 10.80 12.14 -15.29
CA GLN A 93 10.31 11.88 -16.65
C GLN A 93 8.93 11.18 -16.61
N VAL A 94 8.73 10.22 -15.69
CA VAL A 94 7.43 9.55 -15.49
C VAL A 94 6.36 10.54 -15.07
N GLU A 95 6.65 11.46 -14.15
CA GLU A 95 5.74 12.53 -13.73
C GLU A 95 5.33 13.40 -14.93
N THR A 96 6.31 13.84 -15.74
CA THR A 96 6.08 14.64 -16.95
C THR A 96 5.21 13.89 -17.96
N VAL A 97 5.54 12.64 -18.27
CA VAL A 97 4.77 11.80 -19.20
C VAL A 97 3.36 11.57 -18.67
N SER A 98 3.20 11.33 -17.38
CA SER A 98 1.89 11.09 -16.74
C SER A 98 1.00 12.34 -16.84
N SER A 99 1.56 13.52 -16.61
CA SER A 99 0.85 14.79 -16.80
C SER A 99 0.44 15.02 -18.26
N GLN A 100 1.33 14.74 -19.22
CA GLN A 100 1.00 14.83 -20.65
C GLN A 100 -0.16 13.89 -21.01
N LEU A 101 -0.12 12.64 -20.55
CA LEU A 101 -1.18 11.66 -20.77
C LEU A 101 -2.51 12.09 -20.13
N ALA A 102 -2.47 12.64 -18.92
CA ALA A 102 -3.66 13.18 -18.24
C ALA A 102 -4.26 14.38 -18.99
N ALA A 103 -3.42 15.20 -19.62
CA ALA A 103 -3.84 16.29 -20.51
C ALA A 103 -4.27 15.81 -21.92
N GLY A 104 -4.33 14.50 -22.17
CA GLY A 104 -4.72 13.92 -23.46
C GLY A 104 -3.63 14.00 -24.54
N THR A 105 -2.40 14.35 -24.18
CA THR A 105 -1.24 14.40 -25.08
C THR A 105 -0.47 13.08 -25.00
N VAL A 106 -0.27 12.43 -26.15
CA VAL A 106 0.56 11.21 -26.24
C VAL A 106 1.97 11.60 -26.67
N PRO A 107 2.99 11.42 -25.81
CA PRO A 107 4.37 11.78 -26.16
C PRO A 107 4.95 10.87 -27.24
N ASP A 108 6.00 11.33 -27.93
CA ASP A 108 6.78 10.45 -28.79
C ASP A 108 7.83 9.70 -27.96
N LEU A 109 7.66 8.38 -27.87
CA LEU A 109 8.54 7.48 -27.12
C LEU A 109 9.99 7.56 -27.61
N ALA A 110 10.24 7.82 -28.89
CA ALA A 110 11.59 7.91 -29.45
C ALA A 110 12.34 9.18 -29.01
N THR A 111 11.62 10.18 -28.51
CA THR A 111 12.19 11.46 -28.06
C THR A 111 12.51 11.48 -26.56
N LEU A 112 12.03 10.48 -25.80
CA LEU A 112 12.27 10.42 -24.37
C LEU A 112 13.75 10.14 -24.08
N ALA A 113 14.29 10.82 -23.06
CA ALA A 113 15.67 10.62 -22.67
C ALA A 113 15.84 9.21 -22.10
N THR A 114 16.84 8.48 -22.59
CA THR A 114 17.25 7.17 -22.07
C THR A 114 18.02 7.27 -20.75
N ALA A 115 18.56 8.44 -20.47
CA ALA A 115 19.38 8.77 -19.31
C ALA A 115 19.01 10.16 -18.76
N PRO A 116 17.75 10.39 -18.35
CA PRO A 116 17.36 11.68 -17.79
C PRO A 116 18.14 11.96 -16.51
N THR A 117 18.49 13.23 -16.30
CA THR A 117 19.12 13.75 -15.08
C THR A 117 18.12 14.61 -14.32
N THR A 118 18.44 14.96 -13.07
CA THR A 118 17.63 15.88 -12.24
C THR A 118 17.83 17.35 -12.64
N GLU A 119 18.82 17.67 -13.48
CA GLU A 119 19.10 19.02 -13.95
C GLU A 119 18.10 19.45 -15.02
N GLY A 120 17.27 20.45 -14.70
CA GLY A 120 16.29 21.03 -15.63
C GLY A 120 14.86 20.51 -15.50
N GLY A 121 14.58 19.64 -14.52
CA GLY A 121 13.21 19.31 -14.16
C GLY A 121 12.49 20.53 -13.56
N THR A 122 11.24 20.76 -13.97
CA THR A 122 10.34 21.69 -13.27
C THR A 122 10.28 21.31 -11.80
N THR A 123 10.46 22.30 -10.93
CA THR A 123 10.26 22.15 -9.47
C THR A 123 8.87 21.59 -9.18
N ALA A 124 8.78 20.80 -8.10
CA ALA A 124 7.70 19.91 -7.66
C ALA A 124 6.26 20.46 -7.56
N SER A 125 6.00 21.71 -7.96
CA SER A 125 4.77 22.43 -7.61
C SER A 125 3.74 22.55 -8.74
N ASP A 126 4.10 22.31 -10.00
CA ASP A 126 3.23 22.64 -11.15
C ASP A 126 2.72 21.42 -11.94
N VAL A 127 3.15 20.20 -11.60
CA VAL A 127 2.83 18.99 -12.37
C VAL A 127 2.02 18.01 -11.50
N SER A 128 0.70 18.18 -11.46
CA SER A 128 -0.19 17.21 -10.80
C SER A 128 -0.42 15.99 -11.70
N GLY A 129 0.56 15.07 -11.76
CA GLY A 129 0.46 13.85 -12.57
C GLY A 129 0.34 12.60 -11.70
N PHE A 130 -0.79 11.90 -11.76
CA PHE A 130 -0.88 10.52 -11.26
C PHE A 130 -0.45 9.56 -12.36
N VAL A 131 0.25 8.49 -11.97
CA VAL A 131 0.70 7.47 -12.92
C VAL A 131 -0.51 6.65 -13.42
N PRO A 132 -0.67 6.48 -14.75
CA PRO A 132 -1.63 5.54 -15.31
C PRO A 132 -1.51 4.16 -14.64
N PRO A 133 -2.63 3.51 -14.26
CA PRO A 133 -2.64 2.18 -13.64
C PRO A 133 -1.68 1.17 -14.26
N GLU A 134 -1.59 1.19 -15.59
CA GLU A 134 -0.77 0.30 -16.38
C GLU A 134 0.74 0.49 -16.16
N LEU A 135 1.19 1.64 -15.67
CA LEU A 135 2.60 1.93 -15.45
C LEU A 135 3.03 1.68 -14.00
N ILE A 136 2.07 1.54 -13.06
CA ILE A 136 2.33 1.34 -11.62
C ILE A 136 3.40 0.28 -11.35
N PRO A 137 3.35 -0.96 -11.91
CA PRO A 137 4.35 -1.97 -11.59
C PRO A 137 5.78 -1.58 -11.99
N ALA A 138 5.95 -0.92 -13.13
CA ALA A 138 7.27 -0.49 -13.60
C ALA A 138 7.81 0.70 -12.79
N VAL A 139 6.93 1.63 -12.41
CA VAL A 139 7.30 2.81 -11.62
C VAL A 139 7.61 2.44 -10.18
N ARG A 140 6.85 1.53 -9.56
CA ARG A 140 7.09 0.98 -8.22
C ARG A 140 8.51 0.41 -8.06
N ALA A 141 8.99 -0.31 -9.08
CA ALA A 141 10.36 -0.86 -9.08
C ALA A 141 11.43 0.25 -9.01
N LEU A 142 11.21 1.38 -9.68
CA LEU A 142 12.08 2.55 -9.61
C LEU A 142 12.01 3.20 -8.23
N ILE A 143 10.81 3.48 -7.71
CA ILE A 143 10.63 4.12 -6.41
C ILE A 143 11.28 3.29 -5.29
N ARG A 144 11.07 1.97 -5.28
CA ARG A 144 11.67 1.06 -4.29
C ARG A 144 13.21 1.15 -4.25
N THR A 145 13.84 1.43 -5.39
CA THR A 145 15.31 1.60 -5.43
C THR A 145 15.78 2.79 -4.58
N LEU A 146 14.98 3.86 -4.50
CA LEU A 146 15.30 5.03 -3.67
C LEU A 146 14.85 4.87 -2.21
N GLU A 147 13.77 4.13 -1.95
CA GLU A 147 13.28 3.87 -0.58
C GLU A 147 14.23 3.00 0.24
N VAL A 148 14.69 1.88 -0.33
CA VAL A 148 15.63 0.96 0.34
C VAL A 148 17.01 1.60 0.50
N GLY A 149 17.29 2.63 -0.30
CA GLY A 149 18.57 3.29 -0.37
C GLY A 149 19.52 2.61 -1.34
N VAL A 150 20.38 3.42 -1.95
CA VAL A 150 21.42 2.99 -2.86
C VAL A 150 22.74 2.94 -2.11
N ALA A 151 23.38 1.77 -2.12
CA ALA A 151 24.71 1.59 -1.53
C ALA A 151 25.72 2.61 -2.11
N ASP A 152 26.53 3.19 -1.23
CA ASP A 152 27.54 4.22 -1.54
C ASP A 152 27.00 5.53 -2.12
N ALA A 153 25.67 5.74 -2.07
CA ALA A 153 25.07 7.02 -2.40
C ALA A 153 24.95 7.90 -1.15
N THR A 154 25.03 9.20 -1.35
CA THR A 154 24.84 10.20 -0.31
C THR A 154 23.38 10.17 0.14
N ALA A 155 23.16 10.02 1.45
CA ALA A 155 21.83 10.14 2.03
C ALA A 155 21.38 11.61 2.04
N GLY A 156 20.11 11.85 1.76
CA GLY A 156 19.54 13.19 1.87
C GLY A 156 19.43 13.64 3.33
N THR A 157 19.56 14.94 3.59
CA THR A 157 19.43 15.51 4.94
C THR A 157 17.98 15.81 5.34
N ASP A 158 17.07 15.81 4.36
CA ASP A 158 15.66 16.19 4.43
C ASP A 158 14.72 15.05 3.99
N THR A 159 15.21 13.81 4.09
CA THR A 159 14.49 12.60 3.68
C THR A 159 13.18 12.43 4.45
N GLN A 160 12.15 11.99 3.73
CA GLN A 160 10.85 11.67 4.33
C GLN A 160 10.83 10.21 4.77
N VAL A 161 10.21 9.94 5.92
CA VAL A 161 9.92 8.56 6.36
C VAL A 161 8.94 7.93 5.37
N GLU A 162 9.25 6.73 4.88
CA GLU A 162 8.60 6.02 3.76
C GLU A 162 8.90 6.57 2.34
N GLY A 163 9.61 7.69 2.22
CA GLY A 163 10.00 8.31 0.95
C GLY A 163 11.39 7.92 0.44
N SER A 164 11.97 8.75 -0.43
CA SER A 164 13.34 8.59 -0.92
C SER A 164 14.35 8.69 0.23
N ALA A 165 15.33 7.77 0.26
CA ALA A 165 16.49 7.87 1.16
C ALA A 165 17.53 8.92 0.69
N HIS A 166 17.30 9.55 -0.47
CA HIS A 166 18.26 10.44 -1.13
C HIS A 166 17.73 11.86 -1.36
N SER A 167 16.42 12.09 -1.22
CA SER A 167 15.79 13.40 -1.41
C SER A 167 14.58 13.59 -0.47
N ALA A 168 14.05 14.81 -0.41
CA ALA A 168 12.81 15.12 0.31
C ALA A 168 11.54 14.55 -0.33
N ASP A 169 11.64 13.88 -1.48
CA ASP A 169 10.47 13.41 -2.22
C ASP A 169 9.95 12.09 -1.67
N ASP A 170 8.66 12.07 -1.34
CA ASP A 170 7.88 10.84 -1.28
C ASP A 170 7.27 10.57 -2.65
N TRP A 171 7.97 9.76 -3.46
CA TRP A 171 7.52 9.42 -4.80
C TRP A 171 6.24 8.58 -4.81
N ASN A 172 5.86 7.92 -3.70
CA ASN A 172 4.63 7.14 -3.62
C ASN A 172 3.42 8.06 -3.74
N SER A 173 3.33 9.04 -2.84
CA SER A 173 2.28 10.04 -2.84
C SER A 173 2.38 10.95 -4.08
N ARG A 174 3.58 11.42 -4.41
CA ARG A 174 3.80 12.32 -5.56
C ARG A 174 3.29 11.75 -6.89
N LEU A 175 3.55 10.48 -7.17
CA LEU A 175 3.14 9.82 -8.41
C LEU A 175 1.82 9.03 -8.28
N GLY A 176 1.25 8.96 -7.07
CA GLY A 176 0.10 8.10 -6.76
C GLY A 176 0.41 6.62 -6.97
N VAL A 177 1.61 6.16 -6.63
CA VAL A 177 2.04 4.77 -6.73
C VAL A 177 2.17 4.22 -5.31
N PRO A 178 1.20 3.43 -4.82
CA PRO A 178 1.23 2.94 -3.45
C PRO A 178 2.54 2.20 -3.11
N GLN A 179 2.97 2.33 -1.87
CA GLN A 179 4.06 1.54 -1.33
C GLN A 179 3.61 0.08 -1.18
N TYR A 180 4.55 -0.85 -1.30
CA TYR A 180 4.30 -2.23 -0.93
C TYR A 180 3.97 -2.29 0.56
N ARG A 181 2.77 -2.77 0.90
CA ARG A 181 2.34 -2.94 2.29
C ARG A 181 1.75 -4.32 2.48
N THR A 182 2.29 -5.07 3.43
CA THR A 182 1.75 -6.37 3.84
C THR A 182 1.21 -6.26 5.26
N GLN A 183 0.05 -6.86 5.50
CA GLN A 183 -0.54 -6.87 6.84
C GLN A 183 0.32 -7.60 7.87
N SER A 184 1.25 -8.46 7.41
CA SER A 184 2.24 -9.14 8.26
C SER A 184 3.14 -8.18 9.01
N ASP A 185 3.29 -6.97 8.50
CA ASP A 185 4.26 -6.02 9.00
C ASP A 185 3.58 -5.09 9.99
N ASN A 186 2.26 -4.87 9.89
CA ASN A 186 1.52 -4.04 10.83
C ASN A 186 1.77 -4.36 12.31
N LEU A 187 1.70 -3.31 13.13
CA LEU A 187 1.81 -3.46 14.57
C LEU A 187 0.65 -4.30 15.15
N THR A 188 -0.55 -4.17 14.58
CA THR A 188 -1.68 -5.02 14.97
C THR A 188 -1.76 -6.26 14.08
N SER A 189 -2.28 -7.36 14.64
CA SER A 189 -2.33 -8.65 13.95
C SER A 189 -2.94 -8.57 12.54
N PRO A 190 -2.36 -9.33 11.60
CA PRO A 190 -2.81 -9.36 10.21
C PRO A 190 -4.29 -9.73 10.00
N GLU A 191 -4.91 -10.51 10.89
CA GLU A 191 -6.34 -10.85 10.75
C GLU A 191 -7.29 -9.64 10.94
N ALA A 192 -6.79 -8.47 11.38
CA ALA A 192 -7.61 -7.31 11.74
C ALA A 192 -7.23 -6.01 11.03
N THR A 193 -6.35 -6.02 10.02
CA THR A 193 -5.73 -4.80 9.49
C THR A 193 -5.90 -4.53 7.99
N CYS A 194 -6.59 -5.41 7.25
CA CYS A 194 -6.77 -5.26 5.80
C CYS A 194 -7.38 -3.91 5.40
N ASN A 195 -8.30 -3.43 6.23
CA ASN A 195 -8.91 -2.12 6.12
C ASN A 195 -7.92 -0.94 6.16
N VAL A 196 -7.09 -0.85 7.21
CA VAL A 196 -6.16 0.28 7.39
C VAL A 196 -5.01 0.21 6.41
N THR A 197 -4.51 -0.98 6.09
CA THR A 197 -3.45 -1.17 5.08
C THR A 197 -3.96 -0.80 3.69
N SER A 198 -5.13 -1.29 3.28
CA SER A 198 -5.71 -0.88 1.99
C SER A 198 -6.05 0.61 1.94
N PHE A 199 -6.47 1.21 3.05
CA PHE A 199 -6.75 2.64 3.08
C PHE A 199 -5.50 3.51 3.03
N ALA A 200 -4.38 3.08 3.64
CA ALA A 200 -3.09 3.75 3.46
C ALA A 200 -2.67 3.77 1.98
N MET A 201 -2.79 2.65 1.27
CA MET A 201 -2.54 2.59 -0.18
C MET A 201 -3.49 3.50 -0.99
N VAL A 202 -4.75 3.65 -0.54
CA VAL A 202 -5.67 4.62 -1.13
C VAL A 202 -5.21 6.06 -0.91
N LEU A 203 -4.73 6.40 0.28
CA LEU A 203 -4.23 7.74 0.57
C LEU A 203 -3.02 8.07 -0.32
N GLU A 204 -2.06 7.16 -0.45
CA GLU A 204 -0.90 7.33 -1.36
C GLU A 204 -1.36 7.52 -2.80
N ARG A 205 -2.28 6.68 -3.29
CA ARG A 205 -2.84 6.81 -4.65
C ARG A 205 -3.51 8.18 -4.88
N LEU A 206 -4.13 8.74 -3.85
CA LEU A 206 -4.77 10.06 -3.90
C LEU A 206 -3.79 11.22 -3.73
N GLY A 207 -2.52 10.94 -3.40
CA GLY A 207 -1.46 11.93 -3.27
C GLY A 207 -1.12 12.32 -1.84
N TYR A 208 -1.56 11.57 -0.84
CA TYR A 208 -1.25 11.83 0.56
C TYR A 208 -0.14 10.90 1.05
N SER A 209 0.84 11.49 1.70
CA SER A 209 1.99 10.85 2.29
C SER A 209 1.74 10.48 3.76
N ARG A 210 2.68 9.73 4.33
CA ARG A 210 2.77 9.52 5.77
C ARG A 210 2.79 10.84 6.56
N ALA A 211 3.49 11.86 6.07
CA ALA A 211 3.60 13.15 6.73
C ALA A 211 2.23 13.84 6.88
N ASP A 212 1.34 13.71 5.89
CA ASP A 212 -0.02 14.24 5.95
C ASP A 212 -0.84 13.57 7.06
N VAL A 213 -0.67 12.26 7.26
CA VAL A 213 -1.34 11.53 8.34
C VAL A 213 -0.77 11.93 9.71
N VAL A 214 0.54 12.11 9.83
CA VAL A 214 1.17 12.62 11.06
C VAL A 214 0.62 14.01 11.40
N ALA A 215 0.57 14.92 10.43
CA ALA A 215 0.01 16.26 10.63
C ALA A 215 -1.48 16.24 11.04
N ALA A 216 -2.26 15.33 10.47
CA ALA A 216 -3.65 15.11 10.87
C ALA A 216 -3.77 14.61 12.32
N VAL A 217 -2.92 13.68 12.74
CA VAL A 217 -2.86 13.20 14.12
C VAL A 217 -2.45 14.32 15.07
N GLU A 218 -1.37 15.04 14.78
CA GLU A 218 -0.91 16.18 15.59
C GLU A 218 -2.02 17.21 15.79
N THR A 219 -2.75 17.52 14.72
CA THR A 219 -3.92 18.41 14.77
C THR A 219 -4.98 17.91 15.76
N GLU A 220 -5.31 16.62 15.75
CA GLU A 220 -6.28 16.06 16.69
C GLU A 220 -5.74 16.00 18.13
N LEU A 221 -4.45 15.75 18.32
CA LEU A 221 -3.83 15.81 19.65
C LEU A 221 -3.87 17.23 20.21
N LYS A 222 -3.57 18.25 19.40
CA LYS A 222 -3.65 19.67 19.79
C LYS A 222 -5.08 20.03 20.21
N LYS A 223 -6.08 19.61 19.42
CA LYS A 223 -7.50 19.80 19.77
C LYS A 223 -7.86 19.12 21.08
N ALA A 224 -7.42 17.88 21.29
CA ALA A 224 -7.69 17.14 22.53
C ALA A 224 -7.03 17.80 23.75
N TRP A 225 -5.80 18.30 23.60
CA TRP A 225 -5.09 19.02 24.64
C TRP A 225 -5.78 20.34 24.98
N LEU A 226 -6.13 21.17 23.99
CA LEU A 226 -6.88 22.42 24.21
C LEU A 226 -8.20 22.18 24.97
N ARG A 227 -8.96 21.14 24.57
CA ARG A 227 -10.20 20.75 25.28
C ARG A 227 -9.94 20.36 26.74
N SER A 228 -8.82 19.69 27.04
CA SER A 228 -8.44 19.35 28.41
C SER A 228 -8.17 20.60 29.27
N GLN A 229 -7.76 21.69 28.64
CA GLN A 229 -7.59 23.02 29.24
C GLN A 229 -8.89 23.86 29.22
N ARG A 230 -10.03 23.25 28.84
CA ARG A 230 -11.33 23.92 28.66
C ARG A 230 -11.30 25.06 27.62
N ARG A 231 -10.40 24.99 26.65
CA ARG A 231 -10.33 25.89 25.48
C ARG A 231 -11.07 25.27 24.30
N ASP A 232 -11.72 26.10 23.50
CA ASP A 232 -12.42 25.67 22.29
C ASP A 232 -11.45 25.69 21.09
N PRO A 233 -11.06 24.53 20.52
CA PRO A 233 -10.11 24.51 19.42
C PRO A 233 -10.58 25.25 18.17
N ALA A 234 -11.88 25.47 17.98
CA ALA A 234 -12.40 26.21 16.84
C ALA A 234 -12.09 27.72 16.88
N ARG A 235 -11.61 28.23 18.03
CA ARG A 235 -11.25 29.64 18.23
C ARG A 235 -9.75 29.87 18.30
N GLU A 236 -8.96 28.82 18.11
CA GLU A 236 -7.52 28.83 18.30
C GLU A 236 -6.83 28.64 16.95
N ASP A 237 -5.70 29.31 16.75
CA ASP A 237 -4.82 29.02 15.61
C ASP A 237 -3.92 27.84 15.96
N LEU A 238 -4.27 26.65 15.48
CA LEU A 238 -3.56 25.40 15.78
C LEU A 238 -2.12 25.39 15.25
N SER A 239 -1.77 26.24 14.29
CA SER A 239 -0.39 26.37 13.80
C SER A 239 0.54 26.97 14.87
N GLN A 240 -0.02 27.78 15.78
CA GLN A 240 0.72 28.44 16.87
C GLN A 240 0.69 27.64 18.18
N ILE A 241 0.00 26.50 18.21
CA ILE A 241 -0.09 25.65 19.38
C ILE A 241 0.99 24.58 19.29
N GLU A 242 1.92 24.61 20.23
CA GLU A 242 2.87 23.53 20.46
C GLU A 242 2.21 22.44 21.31
N LEU A 243 2.45 21.17 20.94
CA LEU A 243 2.07 20.05 21.79
C LEU A 243 3.03 19.98 22.97
N PRO A 244 2.54 19.74 24.20
CA PRO A 244 3.42 19.49 25.33
C PRO A 244 4.34 18.30 25.06
N GLU A 245 5.56 18.39 25.58
CA GLU A 245 6.51 17.27 25.58
C GLU A 245 5.86 16.00 26.15
N GLY A 246 6.07 14.86 25.47
CA GLY A 246 5.50 13.57 25.84
C GLY A 246 4.00 13.38 25.55
N GLU A 247 3.29 14.38 25.02
CA GLU A 247 1.85 14.23 24.72
C GLU A 247 1.61 13.17 23.64
N TRP A 248 2.49 13.11 22.62
CA TRP A 248 2.43 12.09 21.58
C TRP A 248 2.57 10.69 22.16
N GLU A 249 3.68 10.45 22.87
CA GLU A 249 3.99 9.18 23.53
C GLU A 249 2.84 8.74 24.44
N ARG A 250 2.31 9.63 25.28
CA ARG A 250 1.19 9.36 26.19
C ARG A 250 -0.07 8.90 25.45
N ARG A 251 -0.36 9.52 24.31
CA ARG A 251 -1.55 9.22 23.49
C ARG A 251 -1.40 7.91 22.75
N VAL A 252 -0.23 7.68 22.17
CA VAL A 252 0.12 6.38 21.57
C VAL A 252 0.05 5.29 22.63
N ARG A 253 0.59 5.53 23.83
CA ARG A 253 0.55 4.57 24.92
C ARG A 253 -0.87 4.13 25.26
N THR A 254 -1.79 5.10 25.35
CA THR A 254 -3.21 4.83 25.58
C THR A 254 -3.82 4.00 24.45
N PHE A 255 -3.48 4.32 23.19
CA PHE A 255 -3.89 3.54 22.03
C PHE A 255 -3.38 2.09 22.11
N LEU A 256 -2.09 1.88 22.35
CA LEU A 256 -1.49 0.55 22.47
C LEU A 256 -2.06 -0.26 23.64
N ASP A 257 -2.33 0.37 24.79
CA ASP A 257 -2.99 -0.29 25.91
C ASP A 257 -4.41 -0.76 25.55
N ASN A 258 -5.18 0.05 24.82
CA ASN A 258 -6.52 -0.32 24.35
C ASN A 258 -6.48 -1.47 23.34
N GLU A 259 -5.54 -1.44 22.40
CA GLU A 259 -5.35 -2.52 21.42
C GLU A 259 -4.95 -3.84 22.10
N ASN A 260 -4.03 -3.77 23.06
CA ASN A 260 -3.62 -4.94 23.83
C ASN A 260 -4.75 -5.51 24.71
N ALA A 261 -5.72 -4.68 25.10
CA ALA A 261 -6.89 -5.08 25.87
C ALA A 261 -8.01 -5.72 25.03
N ALA A 262 -7.85 -5.83 23.71
CA ALA A 262 -8.86 -6.43 22.84
C ALA A 262 -9.23 -7.86 23.27
N GLY A 263 -10.52 -8.20 23.13
CA GLY A 263 -11.07 -9.48 23.60
C GLY A 263 -10.54 -10.69 22.84
N SER A 264 -10.24 -10.54 21.55
CA SER A 264 -9.71 -11.61 20.71
C SER A 264 -8.22 -11.42 20.44
N GLY A 265 -7.42 -12.49 20.51
CA GLY A 265 -5.96 -12.41 20.30
C GLY A 265 -5.58 -11.78 18.96
N TYR A 266 -6.28 -12.14 17.89
CA TYR A 266 -6.09 -11.60 16.53
C TYR A 266 -6.42 -10.11 16.37
N GLN A 267 -6.97 -9.45 17.40
CA GLN A 267 -7.20 -8.01 17.41
C GLN A 267 -6.12 -7.26 18.19
N ARG A 268 -5.28 -7.99 18.94
CA ARG A 268 -4.22 -7.41 19.77
C ARG A 268 -2.96 -7.15 18.94
N LEU A 269 -2.08 -6.33 19.52
CA LEU A 269 -0.73 -6.06 19.01
C LEU A 269 -0.01 -7.39 18.69
N ARG A 270 0.40 -7.54 17.42
CA ARG A 270 1.03 -8.76 16.86
C ARG A 270 0.32 -10.09 17.20
N GLY A 271 -0.98 -10.05 17.48
CA GLY A 271 -1.77 -11.26 17.78
C GLY A 271 -1.60 -11.81 19.20
N GLY A 272 -0.84 -11.11 20.06
CA GLY A 272 -0.42 -11.58 21.38
C GLY A 272 -0.68 -10.58 22.50
N THR A 273 -0.21 -10.92 23.70
CA THR A 273 -0.20 -9.99 24.84
C THR A 273 1.20 -9.40 24.97
N THR A 274 1.27 -8.07 24.96
CA THR A 274 2.51 -7.33 25.22
C THR A 274 2.58 -6.92 26.70
N THR A 275 3.80 -6.68 27.17
CA THR A 275 4.11 -6.15 28.50
C THR A 275 4.01 -4.63 28.51
N ASN A 276 3.99 -4.04 29.72
CA ASN A 276 4.03 -2.59 29.85
C ASN A 276 5.35 -2.00 29.35
N ALA A 277 6.48 -2.68 29.50
CA ALA A 277 7.76 -2.16 29.02
C ALA A 277 7.78 -2.09 27.47
N GLN A 278 7.40 -3.18 26.80
CA GLN A 278 7.29 -3.25 25.34
C GLN A 278 6.43 -2.09 24.78
N ARG A 279 5.25 -1.87 25.35
CA ARG A 279 4.36 -0.78 24.90
C ARG A 279 4.88 0.63 25.21
N ALA A 280 5.81 0.78 26.16
CA ALA A 280 6.43 2.08 26.43
C ALA A 280 7.48 2.37 25.35
N ASN A 281 8.35 1.39 25.06
CA ASN A 281 9.35 1.49 23.99
C ASN A 281 8.73 1.75 22.61
N MET A 282 7.64 1.04 22.28
CA MET A 282 6.90 1.30 21.04
C MET A 282 6.32 2.71 21.02
N ALA A 283 5.76 3.21 22.12
CA ALA A 283 5.15 4.54 22.18
C ALA A 283 6.16 5.67 22.00
N GLU A 284 7.38 5.51 22.53
CA GLU A 284 8.49 6.47 22.41
C GLU A 284 8.89 6.71 20.95
N THR A 285 8.90 5.65 20.14
CA THR A 285 9.41 5.67 18.75
C THR A 285 8.31 5.71 17.69
N PHE A 286 7.04 5.57 18.08
CA PHE A 286 5.92 5.40 17.15
C PHE A 286 5.81 6.50 16.09
N GLN A 287 6.00 7.77 16.45
CA GLN A 287 5.92 8.88 15.48
C GLN A 287 6.95 8.77 14.36
N ALA A 288 8.16 8.30 14.70
CA ALA A 288 9.26 8.19 13.76
C ALA A 288 9.16 6.90 12.94
N ASP A 289 8.73 5.81 13.58
CA ASP A 289 8.95 4.48 13.03
C ASP A 289 7.68 3.79 12.52
N ALA A 290 6.48 4.16 12.99
CA ALA A 290 5.25 3.49 12.57
C ALA A 290 4.99 3.68 11.07
N GLN A 291 4.51 2.63 10.41
CA GLN A 291 4.04 2.72 9.03
C GLN A 291 2.76 3.56 8.92
N MET A 292 2.45 4.06 7.72
CA MET A 292 1.27 4.89 7.48
C MET A 292 -0.04 4.24 7.94
N GLU A 293 -0.24 2.93 7.76
CA GLU A 293 -1.45 2.24 8.20
C GLU A 293 -1.63 2.20 9.73
N ASP A 294 -0.53 2.11 10.47
CA ASP A 294 -0.56 2.13 11.93
C ASP A 294 -0.83 3.56 12.43
N LEU A 295 -0.32 4.58 11.72
CA LEU A 295 -0.69 5.98 11.94
C LEU A 295 -2.16 6.25 11.60
N VAL A 296 -2.71 5.65 10.53
CA VAL A 296 -4.13 5.71 10.21
C VAL A 296 -4.95 5.07 11.32
N ALA A 297 -4.55 3.89 11.81
CA ALA A 297 -5.22 3.24 12.94
C ALA A 297 -5.18 4.12 14.20
N PHE A 298 -4.04 4.76 14.46
CA PHE A 298 -3.90 5.69 15.57
C PHE A 298 -4.79 6.94 15.39
N LEU A 299 -4.83 7.55 14.20
CA LEU A 299 -5.74 8.65 13.88
C LEU A 299 -7.21 8.26 14.11
N MET A 300 -7.61 7.08 13.64
CA MET A 300 -8.96 6.55 13.87
C MET A 300 -9.28 6.46 15.37
N SER A 301 -8.32 6.00 16.19
CA SER A 301 -8.50 5.94 17.65
C SER A 301 -8.72 7.32 18.27
N GLN A 302 -8.02 8.35 17.79
CA GLN A 302 -8.20 9.74 18.27
C GLN A 302 -9.57 10.31 17.88
N LEU A 303 -10.14 9.83 16.77
CA LEU A 303 -11.47 10.18 16.30
C LEU A 303 -12.59 9.33 16.93
N GLY A 304 -12.25 8.35 17.78
CA GLY A 304 -13.22 7.40 18.34
C GLY A 304 -13.82 6.45 17.30
N ILE A 305 -13.16 6.26 16.17
CA ILE A 305 -13.58 5.38 15.08
C ILE A 305 -12.98 4.00 15.32
N SER A 306 -13.81 2.96 15.36
CA SER A 306 -13.33 1.59 15.41
C SER A 306 -12.58 1.24 14.12
N ARG A 307 -11.45 0.53 14.22
CA ARG A 307 -10.65 0.12 13.06
C ARG A 307 -11.51 -0.57 12.00
N THR A 308 -12.40 -1.47 12.42
CA THR A 308 -13.27 -2.26 11.52
C THR A 308 -14.31 -1.44 10.75
N SER A 309 -14.40 -0.13 10.98
CA SER A 309 -15.43 0.75 10.41
C SER A 309 -14.88 1.77 9.41
N ILE A 310 -13.69 1.52 8.83
CA ILE A 310 -13.04 2.47 7.91
C ILE A 310 -13.94 2.84 6.72
N THR A 311 -14.61 1.87 6.08
CA THR A 311 -15.42 2.10 4.88
C THR A 311 -16.57 3.08 5.14
N GLY A 312 -17.18 3.02 6.33
CA GLY A 312 -18.26 3.94 6.72
C GLY A 312 -17.77 5.28 7.25
N ASN A 313 -16.46 5.45 7.50
CA ASN A 313 -15.88 6.64 8.13
C ASN A 313 -14.74 7.27 7.32
N ALA A 314 -14.43 6.76 6.13
CA ALA A 314 -13.30 7.25 5.34
C ALA A 314 -13.46 8.73 4.99
N GLY A 315 -14.67 9.24 4.73
CA GLY A 315 -14.91 10.68 4.61
C GLY A 315 -14.50 11.50 5.86
N THR A 316 -14.73 10.98 7.07
CA THR A 316 -14.29 11.63 8.32
C THR A 316 -12.77 11.66 8.42
N ILE A 317 -12.09 10.59 8.00
CA ILE A 317 -10.63 10.50 8.01
C ILE A 317 -10.03 11.43 6.95
N LEU A 318 -10.58 11.43 5.73
CA LEU A 318 -10.19 12.36 4.65
C LEU A 318 -10.40 13.82 5.05
N ASN A 319 -11.43 14.15 5.84
CA ASN A 319 -11.61 15.50 6.38
C ASN A 319 -10.49 15.93 7.36
N ARG A 320 -9.68 15.00 7.86
CA ARG A 320 -8.56 15.31 8.76
C ARG A 320 -7.23 15.34 8.03
N VAL A 321 -7.03 14.41 7.10
CA VAL A 321 -5.86 14.39 6.23
C VAL A 321 -5.89 15.60 5.28
N GLU A 322 -7.05 15.92 4.71
CA GLU A 322 -7.26 17.07 3.83
C GLU A 322 -8.34 18.01 4.42
N PRO A 323 -7.97 19.01 5.22
CA PRO A 323 -8.91 19.95 5.80
C PRO A 323 -9.50 20.93 4.77
N THR A 324 -8.85 21.12 3.61
CA THR A 324 -9.34 22.01 2.54
C THR A 324 -10.44 21.32 1.73
N ALA A 325 -11.68 21.76 1.89
CA ALA A 325 -12.83 21.11 1.25
C ALA A 325 -12.76 21.07 -0.30
N ALA A 326 -12.08 22.04 -0.91
CA ALA A 326 -11.91 22.11 -2.37
C ALA A 326 -10.87 21.13 -2.91
N GLU A 327 -9.94 20.66 -2.07
CA GLU A 327 -8.84 19.74 -2.45
C GLU A 327 -9.15 18.30 -2.01
N ARG A 328 -10.17 18.13 -1.17
CA ARG A 328 -10.54 16.86 -0.56
C ARG A 328 -11.12 15.85 -1.56
N PRO A 329 -10.62 14.61 -1.56
CA PRO A 329 -11.25 13.51 -2.27
C PRO A 329 -12.66 13.21 -1.77
N THR A 330 -13.50 12.70 -2.68
CA THR A 330 -14.84 12.21 -2.34
C THR A 330 -14.87 10.68 -2.38
N GLN A 331 -15.81 10.09 -1.64
CA GLN A 331 -16.02 8.65 -1.59
C GLN A 331 -17.44 8.31 -2.03
N GLU A 332 -17.57 7.26 -2.83
CA GLU A 332 -18.82 6.56 -3.12
C GLU A 332 -18.65 5.07 -2.81
N THR A 333 -19.65 4.41 -2.22
CA THR A 333 -19.62 2.95 -2.01
C THR A 333 -20.72 2.26 -2.79
N LEU A 334 -20.32 1.37 -3.69
CA LEU A 334 -21.18 0.51 -4.50
C LEU A 334 -21.30 -0.85 -3.82
N THR A 335 -22.49 -1.15 -3.29
CA THR A 335 -22.78 -2.47 -2.70
C THR A 335 -23.36 -3.42 -3.74
N ARG A 336 -23.04 -4.71 -3.64
CA ARG A 336 -23.58 -5.74 -4.51
C ARG A 336 -25.11 -5.83 -4.45
N GLY A 337 -25.73 -5.87 -5.63
CA GLY A 337 -27.16 -6.02 -5.81
C GLY A 337 -27.78 -4.90 -6.67
N GLY A 338 -29.04 -5.07 -7.06
CA GLY A 338 -29.76 -4.08 -7.88
C GLY A 338 -29.06 -3.81 -9.22
N ALA A 339 -28.82 -2.52 -9.49
CA ALA A 339 -28.13 -2.08 -10.71
C ALA A 339 -26.61 -2.29 -10.70
N ASN A 340 -26.01 -2.56 -9.53
CA ASN A 340 -24.58 -2.77 -9.38
C ASN A 340 -24.21 -4.21 -9.74
N THR A 341 -24.17 -4.49 -11.05
CA THR A 341 -23.61 -5.76 -11.57
C THR A 341 -22.08 -5.67 -11.64
N TRP A 342 -21.39 -6.83 -11.68
CA TRP A 342 -19.93 -6.84 -11.78
C TRP A 342 -19.39 -6.04 -12.98
N PRO A 343 -19.92 -6.20 -14.22
CA PRO A 343 -19.47 -5.39 -15.36
C PRO A 343 -19.65 -3.87 -15.14
N VAL A 344 -20.78 -3.45 -14.56
CA VAL A 344 -21.05 -2.03 -14.27
C VAL A 344 -20.06 -1.48 -13.24
N VAL A 345 -19.84 -2.21 -12.15
CA VAL A 345 -18.89 -1.80 -11.10
C VAL A 345 -17.46 -1.80 -11.63
N LYS A 346 -17.09 -2.78 -12.45
CA LYS A 346 -15.78 -2.86 -13.11
C LYS A 346 -15.50 -1.64 -13.99
N GLU A 347 -16.50 -1.19 -14.75
CA GLU A 347 -16.36 0.04 -15.55
C GLU A 347 -16.25 1.30 -14.69
N ARG A 348 -16.99 1.36 -13.58
CA ARG A 348 -16.88 2.48 -12.62
C ARG A 348 -15.49 2.51 -11.96
N MET A 349 -14.95 1.36 -11.55
CA MET A 349 -13.58 1.26 -11.04
C MET A 349 -12.56 1.75 -12.08
N ARG A 350 -12.70 1.31 -13.34
CA ARG A 350 -11.83 1.76 -14.44
C ARG A 350 -11.87 3.28 -14.60
N THR A 351 -13.06 3.85 -14.68
CA THR A 351 -13.26 5.32 -14.79
C THR A 351 -12.61 6.06 -13.62
N THR A 352 -12.77 5.58 -12.39
CA THR A 352 -12.16 6.18 -11.20
C THR A 352 -10.63 6.11 -11.27
N LEU A 353 -10.05 4.97 -11.61
CA LEU A 353 -8.60 4.77 -11.68
C LEU A 353 -7.94 5.56 -12.82
N ASP A 354 -8.59 5.62 -13.98
CA ASP A 354 -8.13 6.40 -15.15
C ASP A 354 -8.15 7.91 -14.88
N ALA A 355 -9.04 8.37 -14.00
CA ALA A 355 -9.09 9.75 -13.51
C ALA A 355 -8.14 10.01 -12.32
N GLY A 356 -7.29 9.05 -11.95
CA GLY A 356 -6.31 9.19 -10.87
C GLY A 356 -6.88 9.00 -9.47
N GLY A 357 -8.12 8.53 -9.38
CA GLY A 357 -8.72 8.10 -8.13
C GLY A 357 -8.12 6.79 -7.62
N ALA A 358 -8.72 6.31 -6.53
CA ALA A 358 -8.35 5.06 -5.88
C ALA A 358 -9.59 4.18 -5.67
N VAL A 359 -9.38 2.88 -5.50
CA VAL A 359 -10.46 1.90 -5.38
C VAL A 359 -10.12 0.90 -4.28
N MET A 360 -11.01 0.76 -3.29
CA MET A 360 -10.99 -0.35 -2.34
C MET A 360 -12.09 -1.34 -2.70
N LEU A 361 -11.73 -2.62 -2.74
CA LEU A 361 -12.65 -3.71 -3.02
C LEU A 361 -12.76 -4.60 -1.81
N SER A 362 -13.97 -4.82 -1.33
CA SER A 362 -14.27 -5.90 -0.39
C SER A 362 -14.71 -7.15 -1.15
N LEU A 363 -14.10 -8.29 -0.84
CA LEU A 363 -14.44 -9.59 -1.39
C LEU A 363 -14.72 -10.60 -0.28
N PHE A 364 -15.64 -11.52 -0.53
CA PHE A 364 -15.80 -12.74 0.26
C PHE A 364 -14.63 -13.66 -0.05
N HIS A 365 -13.75 -13.86 0.93
CA HIS A 365 -12.62 -14.78 0.82
C HIS A 365 -12.97 -16.18 1.33
N LYS A 366 -14.06 -16.30 2.09
CA LYS A 366 -14.63 -17.59 2.48
C LYS A 366 -15.61 -18.07 1.42
N GLY A 367 -15.55 -19.36 1.13
CA GLY A 367 -16.46 -20.04 0.22
C GLY A 367 -17.89 -20.21 0.76
N ARG A 368 -18.69 -21.02 0.05
CA ARG A 368 -20.13 -21.21 0.23
C ARG A 368 -20.58 -21.25 1.70
N GLY A 369 -21.58 -20.44 2.02
CA GLY A 369 -22.26 -20.42 3.33
C GLY A 369 -21.55 -19.61 4.41
N GLN A 370 -20.39 -19.00 4.12
CA GLN A 370 -19.64 -18.18 5.07
C GLN A 370 -19.64 -16.70 4.66
N THR A 371 -19.46 -15.80 5.62
CA THR A 371 -19.53 -14.34 5.41
C THR A 371 -18.20 -13.62 5.62
N GLY A 372 -17.09 -14.36 5.78
CA GLY A 372 -15.77 -13.76 5.95
C GLY A 372 -15.37 -12.94 4.73
N THR A 373 -15.05 -11.67 4.95
CA THR A 373 -14.65 -10.70 3.94
C THR A 373 -13.22 -10.24 4.15
N HIS A 374 -12.60 -9.83 3.06
CA HIS A 374 -11.28 -9.22 3.01
C HIS A 374 -11.34 -7.94 2.17
N ILE A 375 -10.46 -6.99 2.44
CA ILE A 375 -10.38 -5.72 1.72
C ILE A 375 -9.02 -5.63 1.03
N VAL A 376 -9.05 -5.26 -0.24
CA VAL A 376 -7.88 -5.08 -1.11
C VAL A 376 -7.98 -3.75 -1.84
N THR A 377 -6.87 -3.28 -2.41
CA THR A 377 -6.85 -2.09 -3.27
C THR A 377 -6.78 -2.55 -4.73
N VAL A 378 -7.55 -1.92 -5.62
CA VAL A 378 -7.51 -2.25 -7.05
C VAL A 378 -6.53 -1.31 -7.74
N GLN A 379 -5.47 -1.86 -8.32
CA GLN A 379 -4.48 -1.10 -9.10
C GLN A 379 -5.01 -0.79 -10.49
N GLN A 380 -5.54 -1.81 -11.18
CA GLN A 380 -5.89 -1.74 -12.60
C GLN A 380 -7.13 -2.59 -12.90
N VAL A 381 -7.94 -2.16 -13.86
CA VAL A 381 -8.98 -2.98 -14.47
C VAL A 381 -8.51 -3.51 -15.83
N THR A 382 -8.51 -4.83 -16.01
CA THR A 382 -8.14 -5.49 -17.29
C THR A 382 -9.39 -5.87 -18.09
N GLY A 383 -9.20 -6.42 -19.31
CA GLY A 383 -10.32 -6.92 -20.12
C GLY A 383 -11.07 -8.06 -19.44
N ASP A 384 -10.32 -8.96 -18.80
CA ASP A 384 -10.77 -10.23 -18.23
C ASP A 384 -10.81 -10.27 -16.70
N GLY A 385 -10.47 -9.16 -16.03
CA GLY A 385 -10.39 -9.11 -14.57
C GLY A 385 -9.92 -7.78 -14.01
N ILE A 386 -9.16 -7.85 -12.92
CA ILE A 386 -8.53 -6.73 -12.22
C ILE A 386 -7.13 -7.15 -11.74
N VAL A 387 -6.27 -6.16 -11.54
CA VAL A 387 -5.00 -6.29 -10.80
C VAL A 387 -5.20 -5.60 -9.46
N ILE A 388 -4.82 -6.27 -8.36
CA ILE A 388 -4.99 -5.77 -7.00
C ILE A 388 -3.68 -5.74 -6.22
N ASP A 389 -3.55 -4.81 -5.28
CA ASP A 389 -2.66 -4.95 -4.13
C ASP A 389 -3.41 -5.73 -3.05
N ASP A 390 -2.95 -6.95 -2.76
CA ASP A 390 -3.55 -7.80 -1.72
C ASP A 390 -2.65 -7.88 -0.49
N PRO A 391 -3.01 -7.25 0.63
CA PRO A 391 -2.16 -7.31 1.81
C PRO A 391 -2.15 -8.69 2.52
N TYR A 392 -2.94 -9.68 2.06
CA TYR A 392 -2.84 -11.11 2.46
C TYR A 392 -1.93 -11.95 1.53
N GLY A 393 -1.49 -11.38 0.40
CA GLY A 393 -0.89 -12.13 -0.70
C GLY A 393 -1.92 -12.75 -1.63
N GLY A 394 -1.48 -13.21 -2.80
CA GLY A 394 -2.39 -13.55 -3.90
C GLY A 394 -3.48 -14.58 -3.56
N MET A 395 -4.63 -14.43 -4.21
CA MET A 395 -5.74 -15.36 -4.09
C MET A 395 -5.46 -16.63 -4.91
N ARG A 396 -5.83 -17.80 -4.40
CA ARG A 396 -5.72 -19.04 -5.17
C ARG A 396 -6.52 -18.93 -6.47
N ALA A 397 -5.87 -19.23 -7.59
CA ALA A 397 -6.48 -19.19 -8.94
C ALA A 397 -7.78 -20.02 -9.06
N THR A 398 -7.88 -21.12 -8.30
CA THR A 398 -9.04 -22.01 -8.30
C THR A 398 -10.11 -21.65 -7.26
N TYR A 399 -9.98 -20.50 -6.59
CA TYR A 399 -11.00 -20.04 -5.64
C TYR A 399 -12.34 -19.76 -6.34
N ARG A 400 -13.42 -20.22 -5.72
CA ARG A 400 -14.79 -20.11 -6.21
C ARG A 400 -15.73 -19.89 -5.04
N ARG A 401 -16.47 -18.78 -5.07
CA ARG A 401 -17.39 -18.40 -3.97
C ARG A 401 -18.51 -19.41 -3.73
N ASP A 402 -18.96 -20.08 -4.78
CA ASP A 402 -20.02 -21.10 -4.73
C ASP A 402 -19.54 -22.46 -4.21
N GLN A 403 -18.23 -22.63 -3.97
CA GLN A 403 -17.62 -23.83 -3.41
C GLN A 403 -17.16 -23.60 -1.97
N THR A 404 -17.02 -24.66 -1.18
CA THR A 404 -16.43 -24.56 0.17
C THR A 404 -14.93 -24.34 0.10
N GLY A 405 -14.38 -23.47 0.94
CA GLY A 405 -12.94 -23.26 1.02
C GLY A 405 -12.58 -21.84 1.48
N ASP A 406 -11.30 -21.52 1.37
CA ASP A 406 -10.72 -20.20 1.62
C ASP A 406 -9.89 -19.78 0.40
N ALA A 407 -9.97 -18.52 0.03
CA ALA A 407 -9.17 -17.90 -1.04
C ALA A 407 -7.66 -17.94 -0.75
N TYR A 408 -7.28 -17.94 0.54
CA TYR A 408 -5.89 -17.82 1.01
C TYR A 408 -5.36 -19.07 1.72
N ALA A 409 -6.02 -20.21 1.53
CA ALA A 409 -5.56 -21.50 2.04
C ALA A 409 -5.57 -22.57 0.95
N ASP A 410 -4.80 -23.63 1.15
CA ASP A 410 -4.83 -24.80 0.28
C ASP A 410 -6.19 -25.50 0.33
N VAL A 411 -6.55 -26.19 -0.76
CA VAL A 411 -7.81 -26.95 -0.84
C VAL A 411 -7.81 -28.02 0.25
N GLY A 412 -8.86 -28.06 1.07
CA GLY A 412 -8.98 -29.05 2.15
C GLY A 412 -8.13 -28.75 3.39
N SER A 413 -7.40 -27.63 3.41
CA SER A 413 -6.65 -27.23 4.59
C SER A 413 -7.58 -26.92 5.78
N THR A 414 -7.10 -27.28 6.97
CA THR A 414 -7.63 -26.80 8.25
C THR A 414 -6.60 -25.85 8.89
N ARG A 415 -7.04 -24.93 9.75
CA ARG A 415 -6.20 -23.92 10.44
C ARG A 415 -4.91 -24.48 11.06
N GLY A 416 -4.87 -25.76 11.43
CA GLY A 416 -3.70 -26.40 12.05
C GLY A 416 -2.65 -27.00 11.09
N ALA A 417 -2.92 -27.10 9.78
CA ALA A 417 -2.09 -27.91 8.87
C ALA A 417 -1.49 -27.18 7.65
N SER A 418 -1.89 -25.94 7.30
CA SER A 418 -1.32 -25.23 6.14
C SER A 418 -0.49 -23.99 6.48
N ALA A 419 0.39 -23.65 5.55
CA ALA A 419 0.96 -22.32 5.37
C ALA A 419 -0.14 -21.31 5.00
N TYR A 420 -1.01 -20.97 5.98
CA TYR A 420 -1.87 -19.80 5.85
C TYR A 420 -0.98 -18.58 5.56
N ARG A 421 -1.30 -17.86 4.48
CA ARG A 421 -0.54 -16.67 4.04
C ARG A 421 -0.69 -15.51 5.03
N ASN A 422 -1.71 -15.56 5.87
CA ASN A 422 -1.97 -14.60 6.93
C ASN A 422 -1.23 -14.94 8.24
N ARG A 423 0.10 -14.97 8.21
CA ARG A 423 0.95 -15.18 9.40
C ARG A 423 1.77 -13.93 9.69
N VAL A 424 2.01 -13.69 10.97
CA VAL A 424 2.99 -12.67 11.39
C VAL A 424 4.36 -13.09 10.85
N GLY A 425 5.18 -12.12 10.41
CA GLY A 425 6.62 -12.36 10.20
C GLY A 425 7.29 -12.88 11.47
N ALA A 426 8.48 -13.44 11.35
CA ALA A 426 9.28 -13.78 12.52
C ALA A 426 10.71 -13.37 12.21
N ASN A 427 11.11 -12.19 12.70
CA ASN A 427 12.48 -11.72 12.63
C ASN A 427 13.10 -11.65 14.03
N ASP A 428 14.22 -12.36 14.22
CA ASP A 428 14.86 -12.57 15.53
C ASP A 428 15.71 -11.39 16.04
N THR A 429 15.72 -10.23 15.36
CA THR A 429 16.55 -9.05 15.71
C THR A 429 15.77 -7.91 16.36
N ASP A 430 14.86 -8.28 17.25
CA ASP A 430 13.85 -7.41 17.87
C ASP A 430 14.43 -6.50 18.97
N ALA A 431 14.29 -5.18 18.79
CA ALA A 431 14.82 -4.17 19.71
C ALA A 431 13.90 -3.88 20.92
N ASP A 432 12.59 -4.03 20.77
CA ASP A 432 11.61 -3.68 21.82
C ASP A 432 10.95 -4.90 22.49
N GLY A 433 11.27 -6.11 22.00
CA GLY A 433 10.66 -7.38 22.41
C GLY A 433 9.35 -7.69 21.68
N VAL A 434 8.97 -6.89 20.68
CA VAL A 434 7.90 -7.09 19.71
C VAL A 434 8.42 -6.86 18.29
N ASP A 435 8.80 -7.95 17.60
CA ASP A 435 9.15 -8.03 16.17
C ASP A 435 9.05 -6.72 15.36
N ASP A 436 10.21 -6.16 14.98
CA ASP A 436 10.37 -4.81 14.43
C ASP A 436 9.81 -4.61 13.00
N ASP A 437 9.19 -5.62 12.39
CA ASP A 437 8.59 -5.53 11.04
C ASP A 437 7.56 -4.39 10.92
N TRP A 438 6.98 -3.94 12.04
CA TRP A 438 6.06 -2.80 12.04
C TRP A 438 6.71 -1.44 11.83
N ARG A 439 8.04 -1.38 11.94
CA ARG A 439 8.81 -0.17 11.70
C ARG A 439 9.09 0.00 10.20
N VAL A 440 8.91 1.22 9.70
CA VAL A 440 9.06 1.59 8.28
C VAL A 440 10.33 1.02 7.64
N ARG A 441 11.49 1.23 8.26
CA ARG A 441 12.78 0.79 7.68
C ARG A 441 12.88 -0.72 7.51
N ARG A 442 12.20 -1.50 8.36
CA ARG A 442 12.18 -2.96 8.26
C ARG A 442 11.20 -3.43 7.20
N ALA A 443 9.99 -2.87 7.18
CA ALA A 443 8.97 -3.20 6.19
C ALA A 443 9.41 -2.93 4.74
N GLN A 444 10.27 -1.92 4.51
CA GLN A 444 10.77 -1.56 3.19
C GLN A 444 11.82 -2.52 2.61
N ASP A 445 12.45 -3.36 3.43
CA ASP A 445 13.43 -4.37 3.01
C ASP A 445 12.91 -5.80 3.28
N PRO A 446 11.83 -6.23 2.59
CA PRO A 446 11.25 -7.53 2.82
C PRO A 446 12.21 -8.64 2.39
N ALA A 447 12.15 -9.77 3.10
CA ALA A 447 12.92 -10.96 2.75
C ALA A 447 12.67 -11.38 1.29
N ALA A 448 13.68 -11.94 0.62
CA ALA A 448 13.62 -12.24 -0.82
C ALA A 448 12.50 -13.21 -1.25
N ASN A 449 11.86 -13.92 -0.31
CA ASN A 449 10.74 -14.83 -0.55
C ASN A 449 9.39 -14.27 -0.06
N GLU A 450 9.36 -13.03 0.44
CA GLU A 450 8.15 -12.33 0.79
C GLU A 450 7.49 -11.79 -0.49
N SER A 451 6.23 -12.16 -0.70
CA SER A 451 5.46 -11.83 -1.91
C SER A 451 4.07 -11.27 -1.57
N ARG A 452 3.83 -10.92 -0.29
CA ARG A 452 2.48 -10.62 0.18
C ARG A 452 1.89 -9.36 -0.42
N GLY A 453 2.22 -8.13 -0.12
CA GLY A 453 1.62 -6.96 -0.81
C GLY A 453 1.90 -6.83 -2.33
N GLU A 454 2.32 -7.89 -3.05
CA GLU A 454 2.58 -7.85 -4.49
C GLU A 454 1.27 -7.81 -5.30
N SER A 455 1.35 -7.25 -6.51
CA SER A 455 0.24 -7.22 -7.46
C SER A 455 -0.22 -8.63 -7.82
N ASP A 456 -1.50 -8.93 -7.62
CA ASP A 456 -2.12 -10.18 -8.08
C ASP A 456 -3.21 -9.93 -9.12
N THR A 457 -3.34 -10.84 -10.09
CA THR A 457 -4.39 -10.77 -11.11
C THR A 457 -5.57 -11.63 -10.71
N ILE A 458 -6.74 -11.02 -10.62
CA ILE A 458 -7.99 -11.73 -10.36
C ILE A 458 -8.89 -11.67 -11.59
N THR A 459 -9.31 -12.84 -12.06
CA THR A 459 -10.21 -12.97 -13.20
C THR A 459 -11.66 -12.59 -12.85
N ASP A 460 -12.43 -12.18 -13.85
CA ASP A 460 -13.87 -11.95 -13.75
C ASP A 460 -14.62 -13.19 -13.25
N THR A 461 -14.12 -14.39 -13.59
CA THR A 461 -14.69 -15.65 -13.11
C THR A 461 -14.53 -15.81 -11.61
N GLN A 462 -13.36 -15.48 -11.05
CA GLN A 462 -13.14 -15.51 -9.60
C GLN A 462 -13.95 -14.42 -8.89
N MET A 463 -14.06 -13.22 -9.49
CA MET A 463 -14.84 -12.13 -8.92
C MET A 463 -16.36 -12.33 -9.02
N SER A 464 -16.81 -13.15 -9.97
CA SER A 464 -18.22 -13.48 -10.16
C SER A 464 -18.81 -14.09 -8.89
N GLY A 465 -19.58 -13.26 -8.19
CA GLY A 465 -20.18 -13.60 -6.91
C GLY A 465 -19.27 -13.49 -5.68
N ALA A 466 -17.96 -13.28 -5.84
CA ALA A 466 -17.04 -13.09 -4.71
C ALA A 466 -17.01 -11.65 -4.19
N TRP A 467 -17.21 -10.63 -5.04
CA TRP A 467 -17.23 -9.25 -4.55
C TRP A 467 -18.42 -8.97 -3.61
N ASN A 468 -18.19 -8.06 -2.66
CA ASN A 468 -19.15 -7.65 -1.65
C ASN A 468 -19.56 -6.18 -1.83
N TYR A 469 -18.58 -5.28 -1.78
CA TYR A 469 -18.76 -3.86 -2.10
C TYR A 469 -17.47 -3.28 -2.66
N VAL A 470 -17.58 -2.13 -3.32
CA VAL A 470 -16.45 -1.33 -3.82
C VAL A 470 -16.60 0.09 -3.31
N SER A 471 -15.54 0.65 -2.74
CA SER A 471 -15.43 2.08 -2.47
C SER A 471 -14.57 2.74 -3.54
N LEU A 472 -15.14 3.72 -4.22
CA LEU A 472 -14.50 4.56 -5.22
C LEU A 472 -14.11 5.87 -4.55
N PHE A 473 -12.86 6.28 -4.72
CA PHE A 473 -12.33 7.54 -4.23
C PHE A 473 -11.95 8.40 -5.42
N SER A 474 -12.62 9.54 -5.57
CA SER A 474 -12.35 10.50 -6.64
C SER A 474 -11.57 11.67 -6.07
N ARG A 475 -10.45 12.03 -6.73
CA ARG A 475 -9.70 13.25 -6.40
C ARG A 475 -10.62 14.47 -6.53
N ALA A 476 -10.32 15.53 -5.80
CA ALA A 476 -10.97 16.81 -6.05
C ALA A 476 -10.75 17.23 -7.50
N ALA A 477 -11.81 17.74 -8.14
CA ALA A 477 -11.65 18.35 -9.45
C ALA A 477 -10.72 19.56 -9.31
N PRO A 478 -9.72 19.74 -10.18
CA PRO A 478 -8.93 20.97 -10.17
C PRO A 478 -9.90 22.14 -10.30
N ALA A 479 -9.76 23.15 -9.42
CA ALA A 479 -10.56 24.35 -9.51
C ALA A 479 -10.48 24.86 -10.95
N ALA A 480 -11.63 24.96 -11.64
CA ALA A 480 -11.66 25.41 -13.01
C ALA A 480 -10.89 26.74 -13.06
N ALA A 481 -9.76 26.75 -13.78
CA ALA A 481 -8.95 27.94 -13.92
C ALA A 481 -9.88 29.06 -14.37
N VAL A 482 -10.01 30.10 -13.54
CA VAL A 482 -10.82 31.27 -13.87
C VAL A 482 -10.27 31.78 -15.19
N ALA A 483 -11.05 31.61 -16.26
CA ALA A 483 -10.65 32.04 -17.58
C ALA A 483 -10.21 33.52 -17.46
N PRO A 484 -9.03 33.91 -17.96
CA PRO A 484 -8.58 35.28 -17.87
C PRO A 484 -9.69 36.14 -18.47
N ALA A 485 -10.17 37.12 -17.68
CA ALA A 485 -11.21 38.03 -18.10
C ALA A 485 -10.84 38.56 -19.49
N ALA A 486 -11.67 38.23 -20.49
CA ALA A 486 -11.47 38.66 -21.85
C ALA A 486 -11.24 40.18 -21.83
N GLY A 487 -10.03 40.58 -22.25
CA GLY A 487 -9.56 41.95 -22.15
C GLY A 487 -10.60 42.93 -22.69
N ALA A 488 -10.96 43.89 -21.85
CA ALA A 488 -11.60 45.10 -22.32
C ALA A 488 -10.60 45.80 -23.25
N ASN A 489 -10.78 45.62 -24.56
CA ASN A 489 -10.17 46.46 -25.58
C ASN A 489 -10.71 47.88 -25.42
N GLY A 490 -10.06 48.66 -24.55
CA GLY A 490 -10.22 50.10 -24.46
C GLY A 490 -9.59 50.74 -25.67
N ASN A 491 -10.42 51.03 -26.68
CA ASN A 491 -10.09 51.90 -27.80
C ASN A 491 -9.87 53.33 -27.25
N ALA A 492 -8.61 53.70 -26.98
CA ALA A 492 -8.23 55.08 -26.75
C ALA A 492 -8.18 55.81 -28.09
N GLN A 493 -9.31 56.42 -28.49
CA GLN A 493 -9.33 57.44 -29.52
C GLN A 493 -8.65 58.70 -28.98
N THR A 494 -7.54 59.05 -29.61
CA THR A 494 -6.94 60.38 -29.62
C THR A 494 -7.89 61.36 -30.28
N THR A 495 -8.48 62.28 -29.50
CA THR A 495 -9.00 63.54 -30.03
C THR A 495 -8.11 64.67 -29.54
N ALA A 496 -7.40 65.28 -30.48
CA ALA A 496 -6.84 66.61 -30.34
C ALA A 496 -7.98 67.64 -30.37
N GLN A 497 -8.03 68.49 -29.34
CA GLN A 497 -8.26 69.94 -29.42
C GLN A 497 -7.98 70.58 -28.06
#